data_AF-A0A5C2FKG4-F1
#
_entry.id   AF-A0A5C2FKG4-F1
#
_cell.length_a   1.000
_cell.length_b   1.000
_cell.length_c   1.000
_cell.angle_alpha   90.00
_cell.angle_beta   90.00
_cell.angle_gamma   90.00
#
_symmetry.space_group_name_H-M   'P 1'
#
loop_
_entity.id
_entity.type
_entity.pdbx_description
1 polymer ?
#
loop_
_entity_poly.entity_id
_entity_poly.type
_entity_poly.pdbx_seq_one_letter_code
_entity_poly.pdbx_strand_id
1 'polypeptide(L)'
;MNSNARTSRTPIMLASTAAMAALLLTGCGQGTDPGTQPSASTTASESSQQTDNSSENAVDQDALLQTNDQLSEALGDDYVQGWIKDGKLNVSTTSEDQLATIEQAGAVGHLVQFSSEELRSAISEIMKWQSKQENSVRNAIHAYMLNPETGGITLSVDKSQLEAVEKLIDDEKPIGEIPVDYKESGGIMTPAATQ
;
A
#
# COMPACT_ATOMS: atom_id res chain seq x y z
N MET A 1 -24.77 52.68 -18.54
CA MET A 1 -24.42 52.29 -19.92
C MET A 1 -23.86 50.88 -19.83
N ASN A 2 -24.68 49.85 -20.06
CA ASN A 2 -24.85 49.11 -21.33
C ASN A 2 -23.51 48.46 -21.78
N SER A 3 -23.38 47.16 -22.07
CA SER A 3 -24.34 46.10 -22.40
C SER A 3 -23.71 44.70 -22.26
N ASN A 4 -24.59 43.71 -22.17
CA ASN A 4 -24.41 42.25 -22.19
C ASN A 4 -23.58 41.67 -23.36
N ALA A 5 -22.99 40.50 -23.14
CA ALA A 5 -23.03 39.39 -24.11
C ALA A 5 -23.05 38.02 -23.39
N ARG A 6 -23.89 37.14 -23.92
CA ARG A 6 -24.39 35.87 -23.37
C ARG A 6 -23.85 34.71 -24.22
N THR A 7 -23.83 33.52 -23.61
CA THR A 7 -23.97 32.15 -24.19
C THR A 7 -22.90 31.58 -25.13
N SER A 8 -22.36 30.40 -24.77
CA SER A 8 -22.86 29.12 -25.31
C SER A 8 -22.35 27.92 -24.50
N ARG A 9 -23.28 27.03 -24.14
CA ARG A 9 -23.03 25.67 -23.65
C ARG A 9 -23.13 24.72 -24.84
N THR A 10 -22.23 23.75 -24.94
CA THR A 10 -22.42 22.59 -25.82
C THR A 10 -22.01 21.31 -25.07
N PRO A 11 -22.91 20.34 -24.88
CA PRO A 11 -22.58 19.03 -24.33
C PRO A 11 -22.02 18.11 -25.42
N ILE A 12 -21.04 17.26 -25.08
CA ILE A 12 -20.61 16.15 -25.92
C ILE A 12 -21.03 14.83 -25.25
N MET A 13 -21.66 13.99 -26.06
CA MET A 13 -22.42 12.79 -25.73
C MET A 13 -21.56 11.61 -25.25
N LEU A 14 -22.16 10.77 -24.40
CA LEU A 14 -21.76 9.38 -24.16
C LEU A 14 -21.97 8.53 -25.43
N ALA A 15 -21.02 7.65 -25.72
CA ALA A 15 -21.21 6.53 -26.64
C ALA A 15 -20.71 5.24 -25.96
N SER A 16 -21.67 4.38 -25.62
CA SER A 16 -21.47 3.00 -25.18
C SER A 16 -21.16 2.09 -26.36
N THR A 17 -20.21 1.17 -26.20
CA THR A 17 -20.24 -0.11 -26.93
C THR A 17 -19.59 -1.19 -26.08
N ALA A 18 -20.44 -2.09 -25.58
CA ALA A 18 -20.07 -3.37 -25.00
C ALA A 18 -19.82 -4.37 -26.13
N ALA A 19 -18.74 -5.15 -26.03
CA ALA A 19 -18.53 -6.35 -26.83
C ALA A 19 -17.99 -7.45 -25.90
N MET A 20 -18.90 -8.32 -25.45
CA MET A 20 -18.55 -9.59 -24.80
C MET A 20 -18.28 -10.63 -25.89
N ALA A 21 -17.06 -11.15 -25.95
CA ALA A 21 -16.70 -12.31 -26.74
C ALA A 21 -16.57 -13.52 -25.82
N ALA A 22 -17.54 -14.43 -25.87
CA ALA A 22 -17.47 -15.73 -25.22
C ALA A 22 -16.59 -16.67 -26.06
N LEU A 23 -15.52 -17.20 -25.46
CA LEU A 23 -14.70 -18.26 -26.04
C LEU A 23 -15.22 -19.62 -25.56
N LEU A 24 -15.84 -20.37 -26.47
CA LEU A 24 -16.14 -21.79 -26.30
C LEU A 24 -14.89 -22.61 -26.67
N LEU A 25 -14.31 -23.32 -25.70
CA LEU A 25 -13.27 -24.33 -25.94
C LEU A 25 -13.88 -25.73 -25.79
N THR A 26 -14.28 -26.29 -26.93
CA THR A 26 -14.43 -27.74 -27.14
C THR A 26 -13.08 -28.43 -27.02
N GLY A 27 -12.92 -29.29 -26.01
CA GLY A 27 -11.82 -30.22 -25.89
C GLY A 27 -12.31 -31.67 -25.89
N CYS A 28 -12.52 -32.25 -27.08
CA CYS A 28 -12.61 -33.70 -27.27
C CYS A 28 -11.25 -34.20 -27.75
N GLY A 29 -10.52 -34.88 -26.88
CA GLY A 29 -9.31 -35.63 -27.23
C GLY A 29 -9.47 -37.08 -26.80
N GLN A 30 -10.00 -37.92 -27.69
CA GLN A 30 -9.94 -39.37 -27.58
C GLN A 30 -8.52 -39.85 -27.92
N GLY A 31 -7.92 -40.61 -27.01
CA GLY A 31 -6.84 -41.54 -27.31
C GLY A 31 -7.19 -42.89 -26.67
N THR A 32 -7.47 -43.90 -27.50
CA THR A 32 -7.72 -45.28 -27.07
C THR A 32 -6.85 -46.19 -27.93
N ASP A 33 -6.01 -47.02 -27.31
CA ASP A 33 -5.94 -48.51 -27.45
C ASP A 33 -4.66 -49.09 -26.77
N PRO A 34 -4.54 -50.40 -26.49
CA PRO A 34 -5.37 -51.24 -25.61
C PRO A 34 -4.53 -52.03 -24.59
N GLY A 35 -5.15 -52.56 -23.54
CA GLY A 35 -4.62 -53.74 -22.85
C GLY A 35 -5.01 -53.89 -21.39
N THR A 36 -6.00 -54.76 -21.15
CA THR A 36 -6.39 -55.42 -19.88
C THR A 36 -7.66 -54.88 -19.21
N GLN A 37 -8.72 -55.68 -19.31
CA GLN A 37 -9.99 -55.66 -18.53
C GLN A 37 -10.15 -57.08 -17.93
N PRO A 38 -11.13 -57.40 -17.06
CA PRO A 38 -11.97 -56.57 -16.17
C PRO A 38 -12.04 -57.11 -14.72
N SER A 39 -12.53 -56.32 -13.75
CA SER A 39 -13.76 -56.67 -12.98
C SER A 39 -14.13 -55.65 -11.89
N ALA A 40 -15.38 -55.19 -12.01
CA ALA A 40 -16.37 -54.86 -10.98
C ALA A 40 -16.14 -53.69 -10.00
N SER A 41 -16.66 -52.54 -10.42
CA SER A 41 -17.69 -51.72 -9.75
C SER A 41 -17.64 -51.53 -8.23
N THR A 42 -17.36 -50.30 -7.78
CA THR A 42 -18.33 -49.52 -6.97
C THR A 42 -18.06 -48.02 -7.19
N THR A 43 -19.12 -47.30 -7.56
CA THR A 43 -19.19 -45.85 -7.73
C THR A 43 -18.92 -45.14 -6.40
N ALA A 44 -17.91 -44.27 -6.38
CA ALA A 44 -17.86 -43.14 -5.45
C ALA A 44 -17.29 -41.95 -6.23
N SER A 45 -18.19 -41.07 -6.65
CA SER A 45 -17.82 -39.75 -7.16
C SER A 45 -17.13 -39.01 -6.02
N GLU A 46 -15.80 -38.90 -6.07
CA GLU A 46 -15.06 -37.87 -5.34
C GLU A 46 -15.48 -36.53 -5.92
N SER A 47 -16.58 -36.02 -5.38
CA SER A 47 -16.91 -34.62 -5.40
C SER A 47 -15.77 -33.93 -4.65
N SER A 48 -14.91 -33.24 -5.38
CA SER A 48 -13.93 -32.31 -4.83
C SER A 48 -14.71 -31.31 -3.98
N GLN A 49 -14.82 -31.60 -2.68
CA GLN A 49 -15.24 -30.63 -1.70
C GLN A 49 -14.21 -29.52 -1.76
N GLN A 50 -14.55 -28.46 -2.48
CA GLN A 50 -14.18 -27.12 -2.09
C GLN A 50 -14.65 -26.98 -0.66
N THR A 51 -13.74 -27.23 0.29
CA THR A 51 -13.92 -26.78 1.65
C THR A 51 -13.93 -25.26 1.57
N ASP A 52 -15.15 -24.71 1.42
CA ASP A 52 -15.48 -23.39 1.91
C ASP A 52 -15.20 -23.40 3.41
N ASN A 53 -13.94 -23.24 3.77
CA ASN A 53 -13.53 -22.96 5.13
C ASN A 53 -13.73 -21.46 5.35
N SER A 54 -14.98 -21.02 5.19
CA SER A 54 -15.43 -19.70 5.62
C SER A 54 -15.44 -19.73 7.14
N SER A 55 -14.27 -19.45 7.72
CA SER A 55 -14.20 -19.02 9.10
C SER A 55 -14.99 -17.71 9.18
N GLU A 56 -16.14 -17.70 9.84
CA GLU A 56 -17.05 -16.54 10.00
C GLU A 56 -16.44 -15.34 10.76
N ASN A 57 -15.11 -15.28 10.91
CA ASN A 57 -14.35 -14.15 11.44
C ASN A 57 -13.00 -13.94 10.72
N ALA A 58 -12.78 -14.53 9.54
CA ALA A 58 -11.59 -14.23 8.75
C ALA A 58 -11.75 -12.84 8.12
N VAL A 59 -10.83 -11.93 8.45
CA VAL A 59 -10.70 -10.65 7.76
C VAL A 59 -10.42 -10.94 6.28
N ASP A 60 -11.30 -10.46 5.41
CA ASP A 60 -11.12 -10.56 3.96
C ASP A 60 -10.03 -9.57 3.52
N GLN A 61 -8.79 -10.07 3.39
CA GLN A 61 -7.65 -9.22 3.02
C GLN A 61 -7.75 -8.67 1.60
N ASP A 62 -8.33 -9.43 0.67
CA ASP A 62 -8.48 -8.98 -0.72
C ASP A 62 -9.46 -7.80 -0.79
N ALA A 63 -10.55 -7.86 -0.01
CA ALA A 63 -11.47 -6.73 0.12
C ALA A 63 -10.80 -5.49 0.73
N LEU A 64 -9.92 -5.65 1.73
CA LEU A 64 -9.17 -4.52 2.32
C LEU A 64 -8.20 -3.89 1.33
N LEU A 65 -7.48 -4.70 0.55
CA LEU A 65 -6.56 -4.21 -0.49
C LEU A 65 -7.33 -3.46 -1.59
N GLN A 66 -8.44 -4.03 -2.06
CA GLN A 66 -9.29 -3.36 -3.05
C GLN A 66 -9.86 -2.03 -2.53
N THR A 67 -10.28 -1.99 -1.28
CA THR A 67 -10.76 -0.76 -0.63
C THR A 67 -9.65 0.28 -0.54
N ASN A 68 -8.42 -0.15 -0.22
CA ASN A 68 -7.28 0.74 -0.18
C ASN A 68 -6.95 1.34 -1.55
N ASP A 69 -7.00 0.54 -2.61
CA ASP A 69 -6.77 1.03 -3.97
C ASP A 69 -7.83 2.06 -4.37
N GLN A 70 -9.12 1.79 -4.10
CA GLN A 70 -10.22 2.73 -4.35
C GLN A 70 -10.06 4.04 -3.58
N LEU A 71 -9.65 3.96 -2.30
CA LEU A 71 -9.40 5.15 -1.50
C LEU A 71 -8.19 5.93 -2.02
N SER A 72 -7.12 5.25 -2.44
CA SER A 72 -5.95 5.91 -3.03
C SER A 72 -6.31 6.71 -4.29
N GLU A 73 -7.19 6.16 -5.14
CA GLU A 73 -7.69 6.85 -6.34
C GLU A 73 -8.63 8.01 -6.00
N ALA A 74 -9.54 7.82 -5.04
CA ALA A 74 -10.54 8.81 -4.67
C ALA A 74 -9.95 10.04 -3.97
N LEU A 75 -8.94 9.83 -3.12
CA LEU A 75 -8.28 10.88 -2.37
C LEU A 75 -7.18 11.57 -3.19
N GLY A 76 -6.60 10.89 -4.18
CA GLY A 76 -5.57 11.47 -5.05
C GLY A 76 -4.37 11.97 -4.26
N ASP A 77 -3.97 13.22 -4.48
CA ASP A 77 -2.78 13.81 -3.84
C ASP A 77 -2.94 13.94 -2.31
N ASP A 78 -4.17 13.94 -1.79
CA ASP A 78 -4.45 13.96 -0.35
C ASP A 78 -4.26 12.60 0.32
N TYR A 79 -4.11 11.51 -0.46
CA TYR A 79 -3.81 10.17 0.08
C TYR A 79 -2.33 10.09 0.46
N VAL A 80 -2.05 9.79 1.74
CA VAL A 80 -0.68 9.62 2.22
C VAL A 80 -0.26 8.16 2.12
N GLN A 81 -0.88 7.27 2.91
CA GLN A 81 -0.69 5.82 2.84
C GLN A 81 -1.72 5.08 3.71
N GLY A 82 -2.13 3.89 3.25
CA GLY A 82 -2.94 2.94 4.00
C GLY A 82 -2.15 1.80 4.62
N TRP A 83 -2.65 1.26 5.73
CA TRP A 83 -2.08 0.10 6.44
C TRP A 83 -3.17 -0.71 7.14
N ILE A 84 -2.88 -1.97 7.43
CA ILE A 84 -3.81 -2.86 8.17
C ILE A 84 -3.38 -2.91 9.63
N LYS A 85 -4.31 -2.58 10.53
CA LYS A 85 -4.13 -2.67 11.99
C LYS A 85 -5.41 -3.19 12.62
N ASP A 86 -5.29 -4.16 13.51
CA ASP A 86 -6.42 -4.79 14.22
C ASP A 86 -7.53 -5.29 13.28
N GLY A 87 -7.14 -5.84 12.12
CA GLY A 87 -8.06 -6.37 11.12
C GLY A 87 -8.84 -5.32 10.32
N LYS A 88 -8.45 -4.05 10.40
CA LYS A 88 -9.08 -2.94 9.68
C LYS A 88 -8.07 -2.19 8.82
N LEU A 89 -8.55 -1.68 7.69
CA LEU A 89 -7.82 -0.71 6.91
C LEU A 89 -7.81 0.63 7.65
N ASN A 90 -6.64 1.20 7.81
CA ASN A 90 -6.39 2.55 8.29
C ASN A 90 -5.79 3.33 7.12
N VAL A 91 -6.20 4.58 6.92
CA VAL A 91 -5.72 5.43 5.83
C VAL A 91 -5.37 6.80 6.38
N SER A 92 -4.17 7.26 6.05
CA SER A 92 -3.72 8.62 6.36
C SER A 92 -4.00 9.56 5.20
N THR A 93 -4.45 10.78 5.53
CA THR A 93 -4.73 11.84 4.56
C THR A 93 -4.28 13.20 5.08
N THR A 94 -3.94 14.12 4.18
CA THR A 94 -3.66 15.53 4.51
C THR A 94 -4.91 16.41 4.54
N SER A 95 -6.08 15.86 4.18
CA SER A 95 -7.32 16.62 4.02
C SER A 95 -8.38 16.18 5.03
N GLU A 96 -8.75 17.09 5.92
CA GLU A 96 -9.83 16.86 6.90
C GLU A 96 -11.17 16.57 6.20
N ASP A 97 -11.42 17.22 5.05
CA ASP A 97 -12.63 17.04 4.25
C ASP A 97 -12.77 15.61 3.67
N GLN A 98 -11.65 14.88 3.54
CA GLN A 98 -11.63 13.52 3.00
C GLN A 98 -11.82 12.43 4.05
N LEU A 99 -11.79 12.76 5.35
CA LEU A 99 -11.98 11.76 6.42
C LEU A 99 -13.34 11.05 6.29
N ALA A 100 -14.40 11.79 5.92
CA ALA A 100 -15.71 11.23 5.70
C ALA A 100 -15.73 10.20 4.56
N THR A 101 -14.95 10.42 3.49
CA THR A 101 -14.79 9.47 2.38
C THR A 101 -14.15 8.17 2.86
N ILE A 102 -13.11 8.27 3.70
CA ILE A 102 -12.40 7.10 4.29
C ILE A 102 -13.35 6.30 5.19
N GLU A 103 -14.07 6.97 6.09
CA GLU A 103 -14.99 6.33 7.03
C GLU A 103 -16.17 5.66 6.32
N GLN A 104 -16.71 6.27 5.26
CA GLN A 104 -17.77 5.68 4.45
C GLN A 104 -17.34 4.40 3.72
N ALA A 105 -16.05 4.28 3.41
CA ALA A 105 -15.46 3.05 2.86
C ALA A 105 -15.19 1.98 3.94
N GLY A 106 -15.51 2.25 5.21
CA GLY A 106 -15.31 1.31 6.32
C GLY A 106 -13.88 1.27 6.85
N ALA A 107 -13.03 2.19 6.42
CA ALA A 107 -11.67 2.36 6.92
C ALA A 107 -11.61 3.37 8.07
N VAL A 108 -10.50 3.37 8.80
CA VAL A 108 -10.22 4.36 9.85
C VAL A 108 -9.36 5.48 9.26
N GLY A 109 -9.88 6.71 9.24
CA GLY A 109 -9.16 7.89 8.75
C GLY A 109 -8.21 8.48 9.78
N HIS A 110 -7.03 8.89 9.32
CA HIS A 110 -6.02 9.58 10.12
C HIS A 110 -5.61 10.87 9.42
N LEU A 111 -5.82 12.01 10.06
CA LEU A 111 -5.36 13.29 9.53
C LEU A 111 -3.89 13.50 9.88
N VAL A 112 -3.06 13.75 8.88
CA VAL A 112 -1.62 14.01 9.03
C VAL A 112 -1.23 15.31 8.35
N GLN A 113 -0.10 15.90 8.75
CA GLN A 113 0.31 17.21 8.26
C GLN A 113 1.01 17.16 6.89
N PHE A 114 1.78 16.11 6.64
CA PHE A 114 2.68 16.02 5.49
C PHE A 114 2.17 15.02 4.46
N SER A 115 2.27 15.40 3.19
CA SER A 115 1.90 14.57 2.05
C SER A 115 2.87 13.40 1.85
N SER A 116 2.42 12.40 1.08
CA SER A 116 3.24 11.26 0.68
C SER A 116 4.50 11.70 -0.08
N GLU A 117 4.43 12.80 -0.83
CA GLU A 117 5.57 13.36 -1.57
C GLU A 117 6.57 14.03 -0.63
N GLU A 118 6.10 14.86 0.30
CA GLU A 118 6.95 15.53 1.29
C GLU A 118 7.71 14.52 2.15
N LEU A 119 7.06 13.45 2.60
CA LEU A 119 7.71 12.42 3.40
C LEU A 119 8.76 11.63 2.61
N ARG A 120 8.54 11.37 1.31
CA ARG A 120 9.56 10.75 0.44
C ARG A 120 10.74 11.69 0.18
N SER A 121 10.47 12.99 0.04
CA SER A 121 11.50 14.02 -0.05
C SER A 121 12.33 14.05 1.25
N ALA A 122 11.67 13.98 2.40
CA ALA A 122 12.31 13.93 3.71
C ALA A 122 13.27 12.73 3.85
N ILE A 123 12.86 11.54 3.42
CA ILE A 123 13.75 10.36 3.38
C ILE A 123 15.01 10.68 2.55
N SER A 124 14.85 11.32 1.39
CA SER A 124 15.97 11.68 0.53
C SER A 124 16.91 12.70 1.20
N GLU A 125 16.37 13.67 1.93
CA GLU A 125 17.17 14.64 2.69
C GLU A 125 17.88 14.00 3.89
N ILE A 126 17.25 13.06 4.62
CA ILE A 126 17.95 12.29 5.66
C ILE A 126 19.07 11.46 5.06
N MET A 127 18.87 10.80 3.92
CA MET A 127 19.95 10.03 3.28
C MET A 127 21.14 10.91 2.89
N LYS A 128 20.88 12.12 2.36
CA LYS A 128 21.93 13.11 2.06
C LYS A 128 22.63 13.56 3.33
N TRP A 129 21.88 13.85 4.38
CA TRP A 129 22.41 14.22 5.69
C TRP A 129 23.30 13.11 6.26
N GLN A 130 22.81 11.87 6.32
CA GLN A 130 23.52 10.67 6.80
C GLN A 130 24.86 10.51 6.09
N SER A 131 24.90 10.72 4.77
CA SER A 131 26.14 10.57 3.98
C SER A 131 27.27 11.52 4.42
N LYS A 132 26.93 12.66 5.02
CA LYS A 132 27.88 13.67 5.50
C LYS A 132 28.38 13.40 6.92
N GLN A 133 27.74 12.46 7.63
CA GLN A 133 28.06 12.13 9.01
C GLN A 133 29.35 11.30 9.12
N GLU A 134 29.90 11.22 10.33
CA GLU A 134 31.03 10.34 10.66
C GLU A 134 30.67 8.86 10.49
N ASN A 135 31.67 7.99 10.31
CA ASN A 135 31.47 6.58 9.93
C ASN A 135 30.49 5.81 10.82
N SER A 136 30.44 6.09 12.14
CA SER A 136 29.54 5.40 13.06
C SER A 136 28.07 5.74 12.78
N VAL A 137 27.75 7.01 12.56
CA VAL A 137 26.39 7.50 12.26
C VAL A 137 26.04 7.25 10.80
N ARG A 138 26.99 7.42 9.89
CA ARG A 138 26.81 7.18 8.45
C ARG A 138 26.32 5.76 8.17
N ASN A 139 26.75 4.78 8.94
CA ASN A 139 26.34 3.38 8.77
C ASN A 139 25.26 2.93 9.76
N ALA A 140 24.77 3.81 10.63
CA ALA A 140 23.84 3.45 11.70
C ALA A 140 22.39 3.26 11.23
N ILE A 141 21.94 4.00 10.22
CA ILE A 141 20.56 3.90 9.73
C ILE A 141 20.52 2.86 8.61
N HIS A 142 19.76 1.79 8.85
CA HIS A 142 19.67 0.62 7.98
C HIS A 142 18.43 0.61 7.09
N ALA A 143 17.36 1.31 7.47
CA ALA A 143 16.14 1.41 6.67
C ALA A 143 15.36 2.69 6.94
N TYR A 144 14.60 3.11 5.93
CA TYR A 144 13.74 4.27 5.91
C TYR A 144 12.34 3.84 5.51
N MET A 145 11.33 4.21 6.29
CA MET A 145 9.94 3.91 5.99
C MET A 145 9.09 5.16 6.24
N LEU A 146 8.02 5.31 5.46
CA LEU A 146 6.94 6.22 5.84
C LEU A 146 6.28 5.71 7.12
N ASN A 147 5.87 6.62 7.99
CA ASN A 147 5.02 6.31 9.12
C ASN A 147 3.68 7.03 8.97
N PRO A 148 2.67 6.37 8.38
CA PRO A 148 1.36 6.98 8.18
C PRO A 148 0.57 7.15 9.48
N GLU A 149 0.93 6.44 10.56
CA GLU A 149 0.28 6.56 11.86
C GLU A 149 0.67 7.87 12.57
N THR A 150 1.93 8.30 12.42
CA THR A 150 2.41 9.58 13.01
C THR A 150 2.48 10.72 11.99
N GLY A 151 2.26 10.44 10.70
CA GLY A 151 2.41 11.43 9.64
C GLY A 151 3.87 11.83 9.38
N GLY A 152 4.80 10.90 9.63
CA GLY A 152 6.23 11.14 9.58
C GLY A 152 6.99 10.01 8.90
N ILE A 153 8.20 9.75 9.37
CA ILE A 153 9.04 8.65 8.89
C ILE A 153 9.55 7.82 10.07
N THR A 154 9.81 6.54 9.83
CA THR A 154 10.49 5.66 10.78
C THR A 154 11.89 5.31 10.27
N LEU A 155 12.89 5.50 11.12
CA LEU A 155 14.27 5.10 10.89
C LEU A 155 14.56 3.80 11.64
N SER A 156 15.04 2.78 10.92
CA SER A 156 15.60 1.59 11.57
C SER A 156 17.08 1.81 11.84
N VAL A 157 17.47 1.90 13.10
CA VAL A 157 18.80 2.35 13.52
C VAL A 157 19.53 1.27 14.31
N ASP A 158 20.84 1.15 14.12
CA ASP A 158 21.69 0.30 14.93
C ASP A 158 21.55 0.67 16.42
N LYS A 159 21.25 -0.32 17.26
CA LYS A 159 21.02 -0.10 18.68
C LYS A 159 22.17 0.63 19.39
N SER A 160 23.42 0.40 18.99
CA SER A 160 24.59 1.04 19.60
C SER A 160 24.75 2.51 19.23
N GLN A 161 24.08 2.95 18.16
CA GLN A 161 24.16 4.32 17.64
C GLN A 161 22.85 5.10 17.78
N LEU A 162 21.77 4.47 18.27
CA LEU A 162 20.43 5.06 18.34
C LEU A 162 20.45 6.44 19.01
N GLU A 163 20.95 6.53 20.25
CA GLU A 163 21.00 7.81 21.00
C GLU A 163 21.81 8.89 20.27
N ALA A 164 22.89 8.50 19.59
CA ALA A 164 23.72 9.45 18.84
C ALA A 164 22.99 9.96 17.58
N VAL A 165 22.29 9.08 16.87
CA VAL A 165 21.48 9.44 15.70
C VAL A 165 20.31 10.34 16.10
N GLU A 166 19.56 9.97 17.15
CA GLU A 166 18.46 10.76 17.70
C GLU A 166 18.93 12.18 18.04
N LYS A 167 20.01 12.29 18.81
CA LYS A 167 20.57 13.58 19.21
C LYS A 167 20.97 14.45 18.01
N LEU A 168 21.63 13.88 17.01
CA LEU A 168 22.05 14.65 15.84
C LEU A 168 20.88 15.08 14.96
N ILE A 169 19.84 14.25 14.83
CA ILE A 169 18.62 14.63 14.10
C ILE A 169 17.88 15.74 14.85
N ASP A 170 17.79 15.67 16.17
CA ASP A 170 17.17 16.73 16.99
C ASP A 170 17.95 18.05 16.94
N ASP A 171 19.28 17.98 16.99
CA ASP A 171 20.16 19.15 16.98
C ASP A 171 20.23 19.82 15.59
N GLU A 172 20.30 19.02 14.51
CA GLU A 172 20.49 19.54 13.14
C GLU A 172 19.19 19.69 12.35
N LYS A 173 18.10 19.03 12.76
CA LYS A 173 16.79 19.02 12.10
C LYS A 173 16.87 18.89 10.57
N PRO A 174 17.47 17.81 10.02
CA PRO A 174 17.72 17.69 8.59
C PRO A 174 16.44 17.72 7.72
N ILE A 175 15.28 17.43 8.31
CA ILE A 175 13.97 17.43 7.64
C ILE A 175 12.95 18.36 8.31
N GLY A 176 13.44 19.35 9.07
CA GLY A 176 12.59 20.35 9.71
C GLY A 176 11.68 19.75 10.79
N GLU A 177 10.38 19.95 10.64
CA GLU A 177 9.35 19.59 11.63
C GLU A 177 8.67 18.24 11.35
N ILE A 178 9.14 17.49 10.33
CA ILE A 178 8.59 16.16 10.02
C ILE A 178 8.92 15.20 11.17
N PRO A 179 7.92 14.51 11.77
CA PRO A 179 8.15 13.57 12.85
C PRO A 179 9.08 12.43 12.43
N VAL A 180 10.00 12.07 13.33
CA VAL A 180 10.91 10.93 13.17
C VAL A 180 10.68 9.94 14.30
N ASP A 181 10.25 8.74 13.94
CA ASP A 181 10.18 7.60 14.83
C ASP A 181 11.42 6.72 14.64
N TYR A 182 11.82 6.03 15.72
CA TYR A 182 12.99 5.17 15.70
C TYR A 182 12.62 3.74 16.04
N LYS A 183 13.20 2.81 15.28
CA LYS A 183 13.11 1.38 15.54
C LYS A 183 14.51 0.81 15.67
N GLU A 184 14.77 0.11 16.77
CA GLU A 184 16.02 -0.65 16.90
C GLU A 184 16.10 -1.71 15.80
N SER A 185 17.23 -1.75 15.12
CA SER A 185 17.57 -2.81 14.19
C SER A 185 18.59 -3.74 14.85
N GLY A 186 18.28 -5.04 14.83
CA GLY A 186 19.15 -6.07 15.37
C GLY A 186 20.09 -6.61 14.32
N GLY A 187 21.37 -6.25 14.39
CA GLY A 187 22.45 -7.03 13.79
C GLY A 187 23.32 -6.30 12.76
N ILE A 188 24.60 -6.67 12.75
CA ILE A 188 25.60 -6.33 11.75
C ILE A 188 25.11 -6.82 10.38
N MET A 189 24.61 -5.93 9.52
CA MET A 189 24.34 -6.27 8.12
C MET A 189 25.38 -5.61 7.21
N THR A 190 26.04 -6.45 6.44
CA THR A 190 26.97 -6.13 5.35
C THR A 190 26.36 -5.04 4.45
N PRO A 191 27.15 -4.04 4.00
CA PRO A 191 26.64 -2.90 3.23
C PRO A 191 25.82 -3.35 2.01
N ALA A 192 24.75 -2.60 1.73
CA ALA A 192 23.95 -2.78 0.52
C ALA A 192 24.86 -2.72 -0.71
N ALA A 193 24.76 -3.72 -1.59
CA ALA A 193 25.55 -3.77 -2.81
C ALA A 193 25.12 -2.62 -3.74
N THR A 194 26.07 -1.75 -4.09
CA THR A 194 25.94 -0.85 -5.23
C THR A 194 25.99 -1.67 -6.51
N GLN A 195 24.94 -1.56 -7.35
CA GLN A 195 25.05 -1.86 -8.78
C GLN A 195 25.61 -0.64 -9.52
#